data_AF-A0A2E2Y3F1-F1
#
_entry.id   AF-A0A2E2Y3F1-F1
#
_cell.length_a   1.000
_cell.length_b   1.000
_cell.length_c   1.000
_cell.angle_alpha   90.00
_cell.angle_beta   90.00
_cell.angle_gamma   90.00
#
_symmetry.space_group_name_H-M   'P 1'
#
loop_
_entity.id
_entity.type
_entity.pdbx_description
1 polymer ?
#
loop_
_entity_poly.entity_id
_entity_poly.type
_entity_poly.pdbx_seq_one_letter_code
_entity_poly.pdbx_strand_id
1 'polypeptide(L)'
;DEPDRSWRGIQVDYSTAMPPRLFRQSGHLLDPLGCVAITHVQLDSPSWKAGLRAGSFISHVGRTRVENPLQFYRLVEGLDAQVRLVRRGEDRQDDLVLVPSQ
;
A
#
# COMPACT_ATOMS: atom_id res chain seq x y z
N ASP A 1 -22.35 3.13 -3.14
CA ASP A 1 -21.18 2.72 -3.94
C ASP A 1 -20.05 3.70 -3.72
N GLU A 2 -19.08 3.36 -2.89
CA GLU A 2 -17.79 4.07 -2.93
C GLU A 2 -17.10 3.61 -4.21
N PRO A 3 -16.59 4.52 -5.08
CA PRO A 3 -15.90 4.10 -6.29
C PRO A 3 -14.86 3.06 -5.91
N ASP A 4 -14.78 1.96 -6.66
CA ASP A 4 -13.86 0.87 -6.40
C ASP A 4 -12.44 1.42 -6.55
N ARG A 5 -11.88 2.00 -5.47
CA ARG A 5 -10.59 2.68 -5.44
C ARG A 5 -9.53 1.61 -5.51
N SER A 6 -9.39 0.99 -6.67
CA SER A 6 -8.34 0.03 -6.96
C SER A 6 -7.24 0.75 -7.72
N TRP A 7 -5.99 0.53 -7.33
CA TRP A 7 -4.83 0.96 -8.08
C TRP A 7 -3.97 -0.26 -8.39
N ARG A 8 -3.83 -0.61 -9.67
CA ARG A 8 -3.02 -1.77 -10.12
C ARG A 8 -3.30 -3.05 -9.34
N GLY A 9 -4.57 -3.26 -8.99
CA GLY A 9 -5.07 -4.41 -8.25
C GLY A 9 -4.87 -4.37 -6.72
N ILE A 10 -4.55 -3.23 -6.11
CA ILE A 10 -4.66 -3.08 -4.64
C ILE A 10 -5.74 -2.09 -4.25
N GLN A 11 -6.35 -2.34 -3.09
CA GLN A 11 -7.12 -1.36 -2.34
C GLN A 11 -6.31 -0.99 -1.10
N VAL A 12 -6.26 0.31 -0.80
CA VAL A 12 -5.65 0.84 0.41
C VAL A 12 -6.69 1.57 1.25
N ASP A 13 -6.54 1.46 2.56
CA ASP A 13 -7.38 2.14 3.53
C ASP A 13 -6.52 2.71 4.67
N TYR A 14 -7.14 3.45 5.59
CA TYR A 14 -6.49 3.91 6.80
C TYR A 14 -5.85 2.73 7.53
N SER A 15 -4.69 2.95 8.13
CA SER A 15 -4.00 1.93 8.91
C SER A 15 -4.87 1.33 10.02
N THR A 16 -5.80 2.11 10.56
CA THR A 16 -6.80 1.72 11.56
C THR A 16 -7.96 0.89 11.00
N ALA A 17 -8.18 0.89 9.69
CA ALA A 17 -9.23 0.11 9.02
C ALA A 17 -8.79 -1.33 8.69
N MET A 18 -7.53 -1.68 9.01
CA MET A 18 -6.98 -3.03 8.82
C MET A 18 -7.85 -4.08 9.52
N PRO A 19 -8.24 -5.19 8.84
CA PRO A 19 -8.96 -6.28 9.47
C PRO A 19 -8.23 -6.81 10.72
N PRO A 20 -8.92 -7.09 11.85
CA PRO A 20 -8.28 -7.43 13.12
C PRO A 20 -7.33 -8.63 13.09
N ARG A 21 -7.53 -9.57 12.16
CA ARG A 21 -6.60 -10.70 11.96
C ARG A 21 -5.28 -10.26 11.35
N LEU A 22 -5.33 -9.42 10.31
CA LEU A 22 -4.14 -8.88 9.65
C LEU A 22 -3.42 -7.90 10.56
N PHE A 23 -4.18 -7.04 11.25
CA PHE A 23 -3.58 -6.09 12.21
C PHE A 23 -2.83 -6.79 13.34
N ARG A 24 -3.32 -7.91 13.85
CA ARG A 24 -2.59 -8.71 14.84
C ARG A 24 -1.26 -9.25 14.33
N GLN A 25 -1.14 -9.50 13.02
CA GLN A 25 0.08 -10.03 12.41
C GLN A 25 1.09 -8.92 12.16
N SER A 26 0.66 -7.78 11.61
CA SER A 26 1.57 -6.74 11.09
C SER A 26 1.45 -5.37 11.75
N GLY A 27 0.51 -5.17 12.70
CA GLY A 27 0.25 -3.86 13.30
C GLY A 27 1.46 -3.24 14.02
N HIS A 28 2.45 -4.05 14.40
CA HIS A 28 3.73 -3.59 14.94
C HIS A 28 4.61 -2.86 13.91
N LEU A 29 4.29 -2.95 12.61
CA LEU A 29 4.98 -2.29 11.50
C LEU A 29 4.41 -0.90 11.17
N LEU A 30 3.38 -0.47 11.89
CA LEU A 30 2.70 0.78 11.65
C LEU A 30 3.69 1.95 11.81
N ASP A 31 3.73 2.83 10.81
CA ASP A 31 4.62 3.98 10.82
C ASP A 31 4.01 5.09 11.70
N PRO A 32 4.67 5.51 12.80
CA PRO A 32 4.16 6.61 13.63
C PRO A 32 4.11 7.95 12.87
N LEU A 33 4.86 8.10 11.78
CA LEU A 33 4.80 9.27 10.90
C LEU A 33 3.68 9.17 9.84
N GLY A 34 2.90 8.10 9.85
CA GLY A 34 1.77 7.89 8.93
C GLY A 34 2.08 6.88 7.81
N CYS A 35 1.09 6.03 7.52
CA CYS A 35 1.10 5.04 6.44
C CYS A 35 -0.33 4.57 6.13
N VAL A 36 -0.55 4.01 4.94
CA VAL A 36 -1.80 3.35 4.56
C VAL A 36 -1.69 1.83 4.64
N ALA A 37 -2.79 1.15 4.93
CA ALA A 37 -2.86 -0.31 4.94
C ALA A 37 -3.33 -0.84 3.60
N ILE A 38 -2.67 -1.88 3.08
CA ILE A 38 -3.19 -2.67 1.96
C ILE A 38 -4.26 -3.62 2.52
N THR A 39 -5.52 -3.36 2.22
CA THR A 39 -6.66 -4.15 2.71
C THR A 39 -7.01 -5.29 1.76
N HIS A 40 -6.76 -5.11 0.46
CA HIS A 40 -6.98 -6.13 -0.56
C HIS A 40 -5.92 -6.08 -1.65
N VAL A 41 -5.59 -7.26 -2.19
CA VAL A 41 -4.74 -7.42 -3.38
C VAL A 41 -5.40 -8.43 -4.30
N GLN A 42 -5.76 -7.99 -5.50
CA GLN A 42 -6.28 -8.82 -6.57
C GLN A 42 -5.19 -9.79 -7.04
N LEU A 43 -5.51 -11.08 -7.10
CA LEU A 43 -4.63 -12.13 -7.60
C LEU A 43 -4.17 -11.83 -9.05
N ASP A 44 -2.92 -12.15 -9.37
CA ASP A 44 -2.27 -11.95 -10.69
C ASP A 44 -2.19 -10.50 -11.20
N SER A 45 -2.61 -9.52 -10.40
CA SER A 45 -2.43 -8.10 -10.69
C SER A 45 -0.94 -7.69 -10.71
N PRO A 46 -0.60 -6.53 -11.32
CA PRO A 46 0.76 -5.99 -11.27
C PRO A 46 1.32 -5.91 -9.84
N SER A 47 0.49 -5.48 -8.90
CA SER A 47 0.86 -5.38 -7.48
C SER A 47 1.08 -6.75 -6.83
N TRP A 48 0.24 -7.74 -7.15
CA TRP A 48 0.42 -9.10 -6.64
C TRP A 48 1.73 -9.71 -7.13
N LYS A 49 2.03 -9.55 -8.44
CA LYS A 49 3.28 -10.02 -9.06
C LYS A 49 4.51 -9.31 -8.50
N ALA A 50 4.38 -8.05 -8.10
CA ALA A 50 5.42 -7.29 -7.39
C ALA A 50 5.61 -7.70 -5.92
N GLY A 51 4.81 -8.65 -5.42
CA GLY A 51 4.93 -9.16 -4.05
C GLY A 51 4.14 -8.41 -2.99
N LEU A 52 3.26 -7.47 -3.37
CA LEU A 52 2.36 -6.82 -2.41
C LEU A 52 1.31 -7.81 -1.92
N ARG A 53 0.99 -7.75 -0.62
CA ARG A 53 0.01 -8.60 0.04
C ARG A 53 -0.84 -7.79 1.01
N ALA A 54 -2.09 -8.20 1.19
CA ALA A 54 -2.96 -7.62 2.20
C ALA A 54 -2.31 -7.77 3.59
N GLY A 55 -2.47 -6.76 4.44
CA GLY A 55 -1.78 -6.68 5.74
C GLY A 55 -0.47 -5.89 5.70
N SER A 56 0.04 -5.53 4.52
CA SER A 56 1.21 -4.66 4.40
C SER A 56 0.85 -3.20 4.65
N PHE A 57 1.82 -2.40 5.10
CA PHE A 57 1.68 -0.94 5.18
C PHE A 57 2.58 -0.24 4.16
N ILE A 58 2.08 0.80 3.52
CA ILE A 58 2.82 1.65 2.58
C ILE A 58 3.03 3.02 3.21
N SER A 59 4.28 3.45 3.34
CA SER A 59 4.65 4.75 3.91
C SER A 59 4.94 5.82 2.84
N HIS A 60 5.33 5.42 1.63
CA HIS A 60 5.64 6.36 0.55
C HIS A 60 5.21 5.86 -0.83
N VAL A 61 4.86 6.84 -1.68
CA VAL A 61 4.76 6.71 -3.14
C VAL A 61 5.89 7.52 -3.76
N GLY A 62 6.77 6.86 -4.51
CA GLY A 62 8.00 7.46 -5.01
C GLY A 62 8.92 7.90 -3.87
N ARG A 63 9.03 9.22 -3.69
CA ARG A 63 9.75 9.86 -2.57
C ARG A 63 8.82 10.60 -1.62
N THR A 64 7.51 10.58 -1.87
CA THR A 64 6.52 11.35 -1.13
C THR A 64 5.85 10.47 -0.10
N ARG A 65 5.82 10.93 1.15
CA ARG A 65 5.13 10.26 2.25
C ARG A 65 3.63 10.26 2.00
N VAL A 66 2.97 9.19 2.46
CA VAL A 66 1.51 9.06 2.42
C VAL A 66 0.96 8.73 3.80
N GLU A 67 -0.02 9.52 4.24
CA GLU A 67 -0.58 9.40 5.59
C GLU A 67 -2.01 8.86 5.58
N ASN A 68 -2.72 8.96 4.45
CA ASN A 68 -4.10 8.52 4.32
C ASN A 68 -4.43 8.04 2.90
N PRO A 69 -5.53 7.30 2.70
CA PRO A 69 -5.89 6.73 1.40
C PRO A 69 -6.09 7.79 0.32
N LEU A 70 -6.71 8.93 0.66
CA LEU A 70 -6.95 10.00 -0.32
C LEU A 70 -5.64 10.54 -0.89
N GLN A 71 -4.62 10.74 -0.04
CA GLN A 71 -3.27 11.11 -0.49
C GLN A 71 -2.65 10.02 -1.37
N PHE A 72 -2.80 8.74 -0.99
CA PHE A 72 -2.27 7.63 -1.80
C PHE A 72 -2.82 7.69 -3.23
N TYR A 73 -4.14 7.72 -3.38
CA TYR A 73 -4.78 7.71 -4.69
C TYR A 73 -4.44 8.94 -5.52
N ARG A 74 -4.35 10.13 -4.89
CA ARG A 74 -3.89 11.35 -5.58
C ARG A 74 -2.44 11.27 -6.06
N LEU A 75 -1.55 10.65 -5.28
CA LEU A 75 -0.14 10.54 -5.65
C LEU A 75 0.10 9.56 -6.80
N VAL A 76 -0.75 8.54 -6.92
CA VAL A 76 -0.65 7.54 -7.99
C VAL A 76 -1.52 7.86 -9.22
N GLU A 77 -2.40 8.85 -9.11
CA GLU A 77 -3.26 9.31 -10.20
C GLU A 77 -2.42 9.79 -11.38
N GLY A 78 -2.71 9.30 -12.58
CA GLY A 78 -1.96 9.64 -13.80
C GLY A 78 -0.54 9.08 -13.88
N LEU A 79 -0.09 8.28 -12.91
CA LEU A 79 1.19 7.57 -13.03
C LEU A 79 1.01 6.33 -13.91
N ASP A 80 1.39 6.45 -15.18
CA ASP A 80 1.30 5.34 -16.16
C ASP A 80 2.55 4.45 -16.17
N ALA A 81 3.69 4.96 -15.73
CA ALA A 81 4.96 4.22 -15.70
C ALA A 81 5.11 3.31 -14.46
N GLN A 82 6.23 2.61 -14.33
CA GLN A 82 6.55 1.87 -13.10
C GLN A 82 6.52 2.82 -11.88
N VAL A 83 5.83 2.42 -10.82
CA VAL A 83 5.70 3.19 -9.58
C VAL A 83 6.47 2.50 -8.46
N ARG A 84 7.26 3.30 -7.74
CA ARG A 84 8.01 2.88 -6.56
C ARG A 84 7.14 3.07 -5.32
N LEU A 85 6.98 2.04 -4.52
CA LEU A 85 6.35 2.11 -3.20
C LEU A 85 7.37 1.73 -2.13
N VAL A 86 7.22 2.33 -0.95
CA VAL A 86 7.98 1.94 0.25
C VAL A 86 7.03 1.19 1.19
N ARG A 87 7.29 -0.11 1.36
CA ARG A 87 6.53 -1.00 2.23
C ARG A 87 7.25 -1.14 3.58
N ARG A 88 6.52 -1.04 4.69
CA ARG A 88 7.08 -1.27 6.03
C ARG A 88 7.46 -2.75 6.23
N GLY A 89 8.66 -3.01 6.73
CA GLY A 89 9.21 -4.36 6.99
C GLY A 89 9.55 -4.61 8.47
N GLU A 90 9.72 -5.89 8.84
CA GLU A 90 9.88 -6.37 10.23
C GLU A 90 11.18 -5.89 10.91
N ASP A 91 12.30 -5.86 10.19
CA ASP A 91 13.61 -5.51 10.76
C ASP A 91 13.92 -4.00 10.75
N ARG A 92 12.88 -3.16 10.80
CA ARG A 92 12.96 -1.69 10.58
C ARG A 92 13.57 -1.26 9.25
N GLN A 93 13.86 -2.20 8.36
CA GLN A 93 14.21 -1.89 6.98
C GLN A 93 12.94 -1.88 6.16
N ASP A 94 12.63 -0.70 5.62
CA ASP A 94 11.55 -0.57 4.67
C ASP A 94 11.96 -1.18 3.33
N ASP A 95 11.06 -1.95 2.75
CA ASP A 95 11.26 -2.59 1.46
C ASP A 95 10.82 -1.68 0.33
N LEU A 96 11.61 -1.70 -0.74
CA LEU A 96 11.28 -1.00 -1.95
C LEU A 96 10.57 -1.93 -2.92
N VAL A 97 9.32 -1.60 -3.25
CA VAL A 97 8.52 -2.39 -4.19
C VAL A 97 8.32 -1.60 -5.48
N LEU A 98 8.71 -2.20 -6.60
CA LEU A 98 8.50 -1.64 -7.93
C LEU A 98 7.26 -2.29 -8.55
N VAL A 99 6.19 -1.51 -8.69
CA VAL A 99 4.94 -1.97 -9.32
C VAL A 99 4.96 -1.55 -10.79
N PRO A 100 4.97 -2.47 -11.76
CA PRO A 100 4.97 -2.12 -13.18
C PRO A 100 3.64 -1.45 -13.57
N SER A 101 3.60 -0.84 -14.76
CA SER A 101 2.36 -0.36 -15.38
C SER A 101 1.36 -1.52 -15.52
N GLN A 102 0.06 -1.18 -15.70
CA GLN A 102 -0.95 -2.20 -16.04
C GLN A 102 -0.65 -2.88 -17.37
#